data_AF-A0A671LYD2-F1
#
_entry.id   AF-A0A671LYD2-F1
#
_cell.length_a   1.000
_cell.length_b   1.000
_cell.length_c   1.000
_cell.angle_alpha   90.00
_cell.angle_beta   90.00
_cell.angle_gamma   90.00
#
_symmetry.space_group_name_H-M   'P 1'
#
loop_
_entity.id
_entity.type
_entity.pdbx_description
1 polymer ?
#
loop_
_entity_poly.entity_id
_entity_poly.type
_entity_poly.pdbx_seq_one_letter_code
_entity_poly.pdbx_strand_id
1 'polypeptide(L)'
;MPILLFLIDTSASMNQRTYLGTTFLDIAKGAVEIFMKLRARDPASRGDRYMLVTFDDPPYGVKAGWKENHATFMSELKNLQASGMTTLGHALRAAFDLLNLNRLVSGIDNYGQVIISPFSIQRVKTIFIQYNSNVIFSMIRIILHNKSRH
;
A
#
# COMPACT_ATOMS: atom_id res chain seq x y z
N MET A 1 -8.49 -13.93 -1.87
CA MET A 1 -8.59 -12.46 -1.96
C MET A 1 -7.20 -11.87 -1.81
N PRO A 2 -6.67 -11.13 -2.81
CA PRO A 2 -5.40 -10.44 -2.67
C PRO A 2 -5.56 -9.21 -1.79
N ILE A 3 -4.52 -8.88 -1.02
CA ILE A 3 -4.43 -7.67 -0.21
C ILE A 3 -3.33 -6.80 -0.80
N LEU A 4 -3.64 -5.53 -1.00
CA LEU A 4 -2.73 -4.53 -1.49
C LEU A 4 -2.46 -3.52 -0.39
N LEU A 5 -1.21 -3.42 0.05
CA LEU A 5 -0.78 -2.45 1.04
C LEU A 5 -0.03 -1.33 0.31
N PHE A 6 -0.50 -0.10 0.48
CA PHE A 6 0.18 1.10 0.04
C PHE A 6 0.94 1.68 1.23
N LEU A 7 2.26 1.69 1.12
CA LEU A 7 3.14 2.39 2.06
C LEU A 7 3.56 3.71 1.41
N ILE A 8 3.06 4.83 1.94
CA ILE A 8 3.29 6.17 1.38
C ILE A 8 4.17 6.97 2.35
N ASP A 9 5.29 7.48 1.84
CA ASP A 9 6.09 8.47 2.57
C ASP A 9 5.29 9.77 2.73
N THR A 10 5.05 10.15 3.98
CA THR A 10 4.39 11.40 4.37
C THR A 10 5.37 12.36 5.06
N SER A 11 6.68 12.13 4.98
CA SER A 11 7.67 13.02 5.59
C SER A 11 7.63 14.44 5.00
N ALA A 12 8.17 15.42 5.73
CA ALA A 12 8.22 16.81 5.29
C ALA A 12 8.93 17.00 3.92
N SER A 13 9.83 16.08 3.56
CA SER A 13 10.50 16.07 2.24
C SER A 13 9.53 15.94 1.06
N MET A 14 8.35 15.38 1.28
CA MET A 14 7.32 15.18 0.26
C MET A 14 6.55 16.47 -0.10
N ASN A 15 6.78 17.57 0.62
CA ASN A 15 6.29 18.91 0.25
C ASN A 15 7.08 19.55 -0.90
N GLN A 16 8.22 18.97 -1.30
CA GLN A 16 8.96 19.45 -2.46
C GLN A 16 8.06 19.45 -3.70
N ARG A 17 8.15 20.54 -4.48
CA ARG A 17 7.33 20.75 -5.66
C ARG A 17 8.09 20.39 -6.92
N THR A 18 7.37 19.83 -7.87
CA THR A 18 7.86 19.65 -9.24
C THR A 18 7.79 20.95 -10.03
N TYR A 19 8.36 20.94 -11.23
CA TYR A 19 8.25 22.05 -12.18
C TYR A 19 6.81 22.41 -12.55
N LEU A 20 5.86 21.48 -12.37
CA LEU A 20 4.42 21.69 -12.60
C LEU A 20 3.72 22.32 -11.39
N GLY A 21 4.43 22.63 -10.30
CA GLY A 21 3.88 23.26 -9.10
C GLY A 21 3.19 22.30 -8.12
N THR A 22 3.02 21.02 -8.47
CA THR A 22 2.44 19.98 -7.59
C THR A 22 3.50 19.39 -6.66
N THR A 23 3.11 19.01 -5.44
CA THR A 23 4.02 18.35 -4.50
C THR A 23 4.25 16.87 -4.87
N PHE A 24 5.33 16.28 -4.37
CA PHE A 24 5.54 14.83 -4.53
C PHE A 24 4.46 14.00 -3.84
N LEU A 25 3.91 14.47 -2.72
CA LEU A 25 2.78 13.80 -2.08
C LEU A 25 1.54 13.80 -2.97
N ASP A 26 1.24 14.91 -3.66
CA ASP A 26 0.12 14.98 -4.59
C ASP A 26 0.29 14.02 -5.77
N ILE A 27 1.52 13.89 -6.28
CA ILE A 27 1.85 12.93 -7.34
C ILE A 27 1.67 11.49 -6.84
N ALA A 28 2.13 11.19 -5.62
CA ALA A 28 1.96 9.88 -5.00
C ALA A 28 0.47 9.51 -4.83
N LYS A 29 -0.34 10.43 -4.29
CA LYS A 29 -1.79 10.27 -4.17
C LYS A 29 -2.41 10.00 -5.54
N GLY A 30 -2.10 10.83 -6.54
CA GLY A 30 -2.61 10.67 -7.91
C GLY A 30 -2.23 9.32 -8.53
N ALA A 31 -1.01 8.84 -8.32
CA ALA A 31 -0.56 7.53 -8.80
C ALA A 31 -1.37 6.38 -8.17
N VAL A 32 -1.66 6.46 -6.86
CA VAL A 32 -2.51 5.49 -6.16
C VAL A 32 -3.94 5.52 -6.72
N GLU A 33 -4.52 6.71 -6.91
CA GLU A 33 -5.86 6.82 -7.48
C GLU A 33 -5.95 6.21 -8.89
N ILE A 34 -4.96 6.49 -9.76
CA ILE A 34 -4.89 5.93 -11.11
C ILE A 34 -4.73 4.41 -11.04
N PHE A 35 -3.86 3.90 -10.17
CA PHE A 35 -3.68 2.47 -9.97
C PHE A 35 -4.99 1.79 -9.57
N MET A 36 -5.73 2.35 -8.61
CA MET A 36 -7.02 1.78 -8.17
C MET A 36 -8.06 1.83 -9.28
N LYS A 37 -8.14 2.93 -10.04
CA LYS A 37 -9.05 3.06 -11.20
C LYS A 37 -8.73 2.02 -12.28
N LEU A 38 -7.45 1.76 -12.55
CA LEU A 38 -7.04 0.73 -13.51
C LEU A 38 -7.35 -0.67 -12.98
N ARG A 39 -7.07 -0.93 -11.70
CA ARG A 39 -7.33 -2.22 -11.04
C ARG A 39 -8.81 -2.56 -11.03
N ALA A 40 -9.69 -1.57 -10.77
CA ALA A 40 -11.14 -1.73 -10.76
C ALA A 40 -11.76 -2.16 -12.09
N ARG A 41 -11.04 -2.02 -13.21
CA ARG A 41 -11.48 -2.50 -14.54
C ARG A 41 -11.37 -4.01 -14.67
N ASP A 42 -10.53 -4.65 -13.86
CA ASP A 42 -10.35 -6.11 -13.87
C ASP A 42 -11.43 -6.78 -13.00
N PRO A 43 -12.30 -7.65 -13.55
CA PRO A 43 -13.30 -8.39 -12.77
C PRO A 43 -12.70 -9.19 -11.61
N ALA A 44 -11.44 -9.62 -11.69
CA ALA A 44 -10.73 -10.32 -10.63
C ALA A 44 -10.37 -9.42 -9.43
N SER A 45 -10.61 -8.11 -9.49
CA SER A 45 -10.33 -7.16 -8.41
C SER A 45 -11.49 -6.91 -7.45
N ARG A 46 -12.67 -7.49 -7.70
CA ARG A 46 -13.89 -7.23 -6.90
C ARG A 46 -13.78 -7.62 -5.43
N GLY A 47 -12.81 -8.49 -5.08
CA GLY A 47 -12.52 -8.92 -3.71
C GLY A 47 -11.23 -8.35 -3.14
N ASP A 48 -10.61 -7.35 -3.79
CA ASP A 48 -9.35 -6.77 -3.32
C ASP A 48 -9.59 -5.92 -2.07
N ARG A 49 -8.69 -6.05 -1.09
CA ARG A 49 -8.66 -5.18 0.08
C ARG A 49 -7.43 -4.29 0.02
N TYR A 50 -7.63 -3.02 0.35
CA TYR A 50 -6.59 -2.00 0.32
C TYR A 50 -6.24 -1.57 1.74
N MET A 51 -4.95 -1.51 2.05
CA MET A 51 -4.44 -0.97 3.30
C MET A 51 -3.59 0.26 2.99
N LEU A 52 -3.62 1.26 3.88
CA LEU A 52 -2.82 2.47 3.79
C LEU A 52 -1.98 2.62 5.06
N VAL A 53 -0.66 2.68 4.86
CA VAL A 53 0.32 2.91 5.92
C VAL A 53 1.18 4.11 5.55
N THR A 54 1.50 4.95 6.54
CA THR A 54 2.31 6.15 6.43
C THR A 54 3.55 6.05 7.32
N PHE A 55 4.39 7.09 7.30
CA PHE A 55 5.64 7.14 8.06
C PHE A 55 5.43 7.83 9.43
N ASP A 56 4.18 7.98 9.86
CA ASP A 56 3.87 8.52 11.19
C ASP A 56 4.19 7.50 12.28
N ASP A 57 4.48 8.00 13.47
CA ASP A 57 4.73 7.16 14.63
C ASP A 57 3.48 6.36 15.03
N PRO A 58 3.65 5.11 15.52
CA PRO A 58 2.54 4.35 16.09
C PRO A 58 1.83 5.12 17.21
N PRO A 59 0.49 5.06 17.29
CA PRO A 59 -0.43 4.24 16.50
C PRO A 59 -0.90 4.88 15.17
N TYR A 60 -0.44 6.07 14.82
CA TYR A 60 -1.00 6.89 13.74
C TYR A 60 -0.52 6.51 12.33
N GLY A 61 0.48 5.63 12.22
CA GLY A 61 1.03 5.17 10.94
C GLY A 61 0.07 4.33 10.11
N VAL A 62 -0.95 3.67 10.70
CA VAL A 62 -1.96 2.93 9.94
C VAL A 62 -3.18 3.81 9.74
N LYS A 63 -3.40 4.28 8.50
CA LYS A 63 -4.54 5.13 8.17
C LYS A 63 -5.77 4.32 7.77
N ALA A 64 -5.58 3.24 7.02
CA ALA A 64 -6.65 2.32 6.64
C ALA A 64 -6.19 0.87 6.77
N GLY A 65 -6.87 0.10 7.62
CA GLY A 65 -6.61 -1.32 7.84
C GLY A 65 -7.42 -2.25 6.93
N TRP A 66 -7.27 -3.57 7.10
CA TRP A 66 -7.95 -4.59 6.27
C TRP A 66 -9.46 -4.72 6.48
N LYS A 67 -9.99 -4.09 7.53
CA LYS A 67 -11.42 -4.06 7.83
C LYS A 67 -12.11 -2.84 7.20
N GLU A 68 -11.32 -1.85 6.78
CA GLU A 68 -11.85 -0.60 6.26
C GLU A 68 -12.40 -0.76 4.85
N ASN A 69 -13.42 0.04 4.54
CA ASN A 69 -14.05 0.05 3.23
C ASN A 69 -13.25 0.92 2.24
N HIS A 70 -13.57 0.79 0.95
CA HIS A 70 -12.90 1.55 -0.11
C HIS A 70 -13.08 3.08 0.06
N ALA A 71 -14.22 3.54 0.58
CA ALA A 71 -14.48 4.97 0.78
C ALA A 71 -13.59 5.56 1.89
N THR A 72 -13.41 4.84 3.02
CA THR A 72 -12.51 5.23 4.11
C THR A 72 -11.08 5.32 3.59
N PHE A 73 -10.61 4.31 2.84
CA PHE A 73 -9.28 4.34 2.22
C PHE A 73 -9.08 5.60 1.35
N MET A 74 -10.05 5.90 0.49
CA MET A 74 -9.98 7.07 -0.40
C MET A 74 -10.03 8.40 0.36
N SER A 75 -10.79 8.46 1.45
CA SER A 75 -10.82 9.63 2.33
C SER A 75 -9.46 9.86 2.99
N GLU A 76 -8.88 8.81 3.59
CA GLU A 76 -7.58 8.87 4.23
C GLU A 76 -6.46 9.23 3.25
N LEU A 77 -6.46 8.64 2.06
CA LEU A 77 -5.50 8.95 1.00
C LEU A 77 -5.54 10.45 0.62
N LYS A 78 -6.73 11.03 0.49
CA LYS A 78 -6.89 12.46 0.16
C LYS A 78 -6.39 13.36 1.28
N ASN A 79 -6.65 12.97 2.53
CA ASN A 79 -6.34 13.77 3.71
C ASN A 79 -4.87 13.68 4.17
N LEU A 80 -4.04 12.81 3.56
CA LEU A 80 -2.61 12.74 3.91
C LEU A 80 -1.94 14.11 3.80
N GLN A 81 -1.12 14.44 4.79
CA GLN A 81 -0.30 15.65 4.81
C GLN A 81 1.17 15.25 4.87
N ALA A 82 2.02 16.03 4.22
CA ALA A 82 3.46 15.82 4.29
C ALA A 82 4.03 16.55 5.52
N SER A 83 4.35 15.80 6.57
CA SER A 83 4.89 16.28 7.84
C SER A 83 5.78 15.24 8.51
N GLY A 84 6.66 15.67 9.41
CA GLY A 84 7.47 14.74 10.19
C GLY A 84 8.70 14.21 9.44
N MET A 85 9.34 13.20 10.04
CA MET A 85 10.61 12.64 9.59
C MET A 85 10.41 11.35 8.79
N THR A 86 11.38 11.02 7.94
CA THR A 86 11.38 9.76 7.21
C THR A 86 11.81 8.61 8.13
N THR A 87 10.86 7.79 8.59
CA THR A 87 11.09 6.66 9.51
C THR A 87 10.80 5.31 8.84
N LEU A 88 11.41 5.06 7.68
CA LEU A 88 11.14 3.87 6.85
C LEU A 88 11.15 2.55 7.64
N GLY A 89 12.12 2.34 8.54
CA GLY A 89 12.20 1.11 9.33
C GLY A 89 10.97 0.87 10.21
N HIS A 90 10.46 1.91 10.87
CA HIS A 90 9.26 1.83 11.70
C HIS A 90 8.01 1.61 10.84
N ALA A 91 7.90 2.34 9.74
CA ALA A 91 6.78 2.24 8.82
C ALA A 91 6.69 0.85 8.16
N LEU A 92 7.84 0.26 7.77
CA LEU A 92 7.93 -1.11 7.27
C LEU A 92 7.51 -2.13 8.32
N ARG A 93 8.01 -1.99 9.55
CA ARG A 93 7.63 -2.88 10.65
C ARG A 93 6.12 -2.85 10.88
N ALA A 94 5.52 -1.65 10.95
CA ALA A 94 4.08 -1.49 11.11
C ALA A 94 3.30 -2.13 9.95
N ALA A 95 3.77 -1.97 8.71
CA ALA A 95 3.16 -2.61 7.54
C ALA A 95 3.22 -4.13 7.62
N PHE A 96 4.36 -4.71 8.01
CA PHE A 96 4.50 -6.16 8.15
C PHE A 96 3.69 -6.72 9.32
N ASP A 97 3.66 -6.03 10.46
CA ASP A 97 2.84 -6.41 11.62
C ASP A 97 1.35 -6.42 11.23
N LEU A 98 0.89 -5.42 10.47
CA LEU A 98 -0.48 -5.35 9.95
C LEU A 98 -0.82 -6.51 9.01
N LEU A 99 0.12 -6.89 8.14
CA LEU A 99 -0.04 -8.04 7.24
C LEU A 99 -0.05 -9.37 8.01
N ASN A 100 0.83 -9.53 9.00
CA ASN A 100 0.90 -10.73 9.84
C ASN A 100 -0.37 -10.92 10.68
N LEU A 101 -0.90 -9.83 11.26
CA LEU A 101 -2.19 -9.87 11.95
C LEU A 101 -3.32 -10.32 11.02
N ASN A 102 -3.30 -9.89 9.75
CA ASN A 102 -4.29 -10.34 8.77
C ASN A 102 -4.18 -11.86 8.49
N ARG A 103 -2.97 -12.40 8.42
CA ARG A 103 -2.75 -13.86 8.21
C ARG A 103 -3.21 -14.68 9.40
N LEU A 104 -2.95 -14.21 10.62
CA LEU A 104 -3.40 -14.83 11.87
C LEU A 104 -4.93 -14.87 11.94
N VAL A 105 -5.59 -13.73 11.71
CA VAL A 105 -7.07 -13.62 11.75
C VAL A 105 -7.73 -14.41 10.61
N SER A 106 -7.07 -14.52 9.46
CA SER A 106 -7.57 -15.31 8.32
C SER A 106 -7.35 -16.83 8.48
N GLY A 107 -6.72 -17.28 9.58
CA GLY A 107 -6.50 -18.70 9.87
C GLY A 107 -5.51 -19.41 8.94
N ILE A 108 -4.63 -18.65 8.25
CA ILE A 108 -3.65 -19.21 7.32
C ILE A 108 -2.47 -19.82 8.09
N ASP A 109 -2.16 -19.28 9.26
CA ASP A 109 -1.06 -19.72 10.11
C ASP A 109 -1.56 -20.58 11.28
N ASN A 110 -2.14 -21.74 10.97
CA ASN A 110 -2.43 -22.77 11.97
C ASN A 110 -1.15 -23.54 12.29
N TYR A 111 -0.38 -23.07 13.27
CA TYR A 111 0.74 -23.83 13.84
C TYR A 111 0.20 -25.06 14.56
N GLY A 112 0.10 -26.20 13.85
CA GLY A 112 -0.38 -27.47 14.41
C GLY A 112 -0.89 -28.51 13.39
N GLN A 113 -1.11 -28.16 12.13
CA GLN A 113 -1.45 -29.13 11.08
C GLN A 113 -0.32 -29.24 10.06
N VAL A 114 0.22 -30.46 9.88
CA VAL A 114 1.31 -30.83 8.96
C VAL A 114 0.89 -30.73 7.47
N ILE A 115 -0.20 -30.04 7.16
CA ILE A 115 -0.66 -29.78 5.79
C ILE A 115 -0.79 -28.26 5.63
N ILE A 116 0.31 -27.61 5.29
CA ILE A 116 0.24 -26.31 4.63
C ILE A 116 -0.41 -26.57 3.27
N SER A 117 -1.70 -26.29 3.17
CA SER A 117 -2.45 -26.50 1.92
C SER A 117 -1.83 -25.63 0.81
N PRO A 118 -1.33 -26.19 -0.31
CA PRO A 118 -0.68 -25.43 -1.38
C PRO A 118 -1.60 -24.42 -2.09
N PHE A 119 -2.89 -24.40 -1.75
CA PHE A 119 -3.92 -23.49 -2.30
C PHE A 119 -4.13 -22.20 -1.50
N SER A 120 -3.60 -22.06 -0.28
CA SER A 120 -3.82 -20.88 0.57
C SER A 120 -2.78 -19.77 0.33
N ILE A 121 -2.51 -19.43 -0.94
CA ILE A 121 -1.59 -18.34 -1.27
C ILE A 121 -2.35 -17.02 -1.21
N GLN A 122 -2.19 -16.29 -0.12
CA GLN A 122 -2.54 -14.88 -0.10
C GLN A 122 -1.51 -14.12 -0.93
N ARG A 123 -1.90 -13.70 -2.14
CA ARG A 123 -1.09 -12.78 -2.95
C ARG A 123 -1.12 -11.41 -2.26
N VAL A 124 -0.17 -11.17 -1.36
CA VAL A 124 0.09 -9.84 -0.80
C VAL A 124 1.01 -9.11 -1.79
N LYS A 125 0.51 -8.02 -2.37
CA LYS A 125 1.33 -7.11 -3.18
C LYS A 125 1.54 -5.85 -2.35
N THR A 126 2.73 -5.70 -1.77
CA THR A 126 3.12 -4.47 -1.08
C THR A 126 3.66 -3.48 -2.11
N ILE A 127 3.02 -2.32 -2.23
CA ILE A 127 3.43 -1.25 -3.13
C ILE A 127 4.06 -0.15 -2.27
N PHE A 128 5.36 0.07 -2.51
CA PHE A 128 6.15 1.09 -1.85
C PHE A 128 6.15 2.38 -2.68
N ILE A 129 5.78 3.49 -2.06
CA ILE A 129 5.87 4.83 -2.65
C ILE A 129 6.72 5.67 -1.71
N GLN A 130 8.02 5.73 -2.02
CA GLN A 130 9.00 6.55 -1.31
C GLN A 130 9.78 7.39 -2.32
N TYR A 131 10.22 8.57 -1.91
CA TYR A 131 11.22 9.31 -2.64
C TYR A 131 12.58 8.61 -2.55
N ASN A 132 12.92 7.91 -3.64
CA ASN A 132 14.28 7.66 -4.09
C ASN A 132 14.17 7.45 -5.61
N SER A 133 15.09 7.99 -6.41
CA SER A 133 15.06 8.01 -7.88
C SER A 133 14.80 6.66 -8.57
N ASN A 134 14.88 5.54 -7.82
CA ASN A 134 14.64 4.17 -8.29
C ASN A 134 13.27 3.55 -7.91
N VAL A 135 12.50 4.13 -6.98
CA VAL A 135 11.27 3.48 -6.45
C VAL A 135 10.01 3.85 -7.23
N ILE A 136 9.90 5.08 -7.75
CA ILE A 136 8.87 5.45 -8.75
C ILE A 136 9.03 4.57 -10.00
N PHE A 137 10.27 4.26 -10.38
CA PHE A 137 10.59 3.29 -11.42
C PHE A 137 10.10 1.88 -11.09
N SER A 138 10.17 1.44 -9.82
CA SER A 138 9.63 0.14 -9.40
C SER A 138 8.10 0.09 -9.51
N MET A 139 7.40 1.19 -9.18
CA MET A 139 5.95 1.31 -9.36
C MET A 139 5.56 1.23 -10.84
N ILE A 140 6.26 1.96 -11.72
CA ILE A 140 6.07 1.90 -13.18
C ILE A 140 6.42 0.49 -13.69
N ARG A 141 7.48 -0.15 -13.20
CA ARG A 141 7.88 -1.49 -13.64
C ARG A 141 6.88 -2.55 -13.21
N ILE A 142 6.29 -2.48 -12.02
CA ILE A 142 5.22 -3.40 -11.57
C ILE A 142 3.92 -3.19 -12.37
N ILE A 143 3.58 -1.93 -12.68
CA ILE A 143 2.42 -1.59 -13.53
C ILE A 143 2.65 -2.07 -14.98
N LEU A 144 3.84 -1.87 -15.54
CA LEU A 144 4.20 -2.31 -16.90
C LEU A 144 4.39 -3.83 -17.00
N HIS A 145 4.92 -4.50 -15.97
CA HIS A 145 5.12 -5.94 -15.99
C HIS A 145 3.81 -6.72 -15.87
N ASN A 146 2.75 -6.12 -15.28
CA ASN A 146 1.39 -6.68 -15.37
C ASN A 146 0.72 -6.41 -16.74
N LYS A 147 1.20 -5.43 -17.52
CA LYS A 147 0.72 -5.18 -18.89
C LYS A 147 1.35 -6.11 -19.93
N SER A 148 2.53 -6.68 -19.64
CA SER A 148 3.28 -7.55 -20.58
C SER A 148 2.96 -9.05 -20.47
N ARG A 149 1.96 -9.45 -19.65
CA ARG A 149 1.52 -10.85 -19.52
C ARG A 149 0.11 -11.10 -20.06
N HIS A 150 -0.27 -10.38 -21.11
CA HIS A 150 -1.40 -10.70 -21.97
C HIS A 150 -1.01 -10.48 -23.43
#